data_AF-K2CL46-F1
#
_entry.id   AF-K2CL46-F1
#
_cell.length_a   1.000
_cell.length_b   1.000
_cell.length_c   1.000
_cell.angle_alpha   90.00
_cell.angle_beta   90.00
_cell.angle_gamma   90.00
#
_symmetry.space_group_name_H-M   'P 1'
#
loop_
_entity.id
_entity.type
_entity.pdbx_description
1 polymer ?
#
loop_
_entity_poly.entity_id
_entity_poly.type
_entity_poly.pdbx_seq_one_letter_code
_entity_poly.pdbx_strand_id
1 'polypeptide(L)'
;CPLVYNLCLKMVSNGYQIEKVYGSPDSNIANGELMKVSCLFPSPTNEENETKGGLILLRLKKTGHTGDLKLVVNYEMNDGFACSSEAKVAFEGAEAEYYENTGIRKGILLARYVETMQGWISSERRAGGDMYERYRDIWENEAVKLVASEENRAVLRLLKKHLAAEIEQIKDPSLNREITLIEKILDSSGYIAQHKAEYDKAESDRANM
;
A
#
# COMPACT_ATOMS: atom_id res chain seq x y z
N CYS A 1 -0.21 12.22 -28.01
CA CYS A 1 -1.62 12.67 -27.89
C CYS A 1 -2.33 11.80 -26.85
N PRO A 2 -3.26 12.34 -26.05
CA PRO A 2 -4.08 11.54 -25.14
C PRO A 2 -4.88 10.51 -25.93
N LEU A 3 -5.01 9.29 -25.40
CA LEU A 3 -5.74 8.22 -26.07
C LEU A 3 -7.24 8.30 -25.78
N VAL A 4 -7.58 8.66 -24.54
CA VAL A 4 -8.96 8.75 -24.05
C VAL A 4 -9.08 9.90 -23.04
N TYR A 5 -10.30 10.41 -22.92
CA TYR A 5 -10.71 11.51 -22.04
C TYR A 5 -11.76 11.04 -21.04
N ASN A 6 -11.89 11.78 -19.94
CA ASN A 6 -12.95 11.62 -18.92
C ASN A 6 -13.15 10.17 -18.45
N LEU A 7 -12.05 9.44 -18.30
CA LEU A 7 -12.10 8.03 -17.94
C LEU A 7 -12.54 7.88 -16.48
N CYS A 8 -13.55 7.06 -16.26
CA CYS A 8 -14.10 6.71 -14.97
C CYS A 8 -14.22 5.19 -14.86
N LEU A 9 -13.45 4.60 -13.94
CA LEU A 9 -13.48 3.18 -13.62
C LEU A 9 -14.31 2.95 -12.35
N LYS A 10 -15.28 2.04 -12.42
CA LYS A 10 -16.16 1.69 -11.31
C LYS A 10 -16.24 0.20 -11.08
N MET A 11 -16.37 -0.20 -9.82
CA MET A 11 -16.76 -1.53 -9.41
C MET A 11 -18.27 -1.58 -9.20
N VAL A 12 -18.95 -2.55 -9.81
CA VAL A 12 -20.37 -2.81 -9.59
C VAL A 12 -20.52 -4.24 -9.10
N SER A 13 -21.13 -4.41 -7.93
CA SER A 13 -21.37 -5.74 -7.36
C SER A 13 -22.61 -5.76 -6.48
N ASN A 14 -23.28 -6.91 -6.46
CA ASN A 14 -24.42 -7.20 -5.59
C ASN A 14 -24.05 -8.10 -4.40
N GLY A 15 -22.83 -8.64 -4.34
CA GLY A 15 -22.40 -9.54 -3.25
C GLY A 15 -21.01 -9.27 -2.69
N TYR A 16 -20.39 -8.16 -3.10
CA TYR A 16 -19.14 -7.65 -2.55
C TYR A 16 -19.25 -6.17 -2.24
N GLN A 17 -18.70 -5.76 -1.11
CA GLN A 17 -18.50 -4.37 -0.73
C GLN A 17 -17.01 -4.05 -0.71
N ILE A 18 -16.64 -2.86 -1.17
CA ILE A 18 -15.26 -2.37 -1.06
C ILE A 18 -15.00 -2.04 0.41
N GLU A 19 -14.03 -2.71 1.02
CA GLU A 19 -13.55 -2.40 2.36
C GLU A 19 -12.40 -1.37 2.30
N LYS A 20 -11.50 -1.52 1.33
CA LYS A 20 -10.35 -0.62 1.17
C LYS A 20 -9.87 -0.59 -0.27
N VAL A 21 -9.39 0.57 -0.70
CA VAL A 21 -8.75 0.80 -2.01
C VAL A 21 -7.33 1.26 -1.77
N TYR A 22 -6.37 0.66 -2.49
CA TYR A 22 -4.98 1.08 -2.51
C TYR A 22 -4.60 1.50 -3.93
N GLY A 23 -3.71 2.50 -4.05
CA GLY A 23 -3.22 2.96 -5.34
C GLY A 23 -4.14 3.93 -6.09
N SER A 24 -5.27 4.34 -5.49
CA SER A 24 -6.16 5.36 -6.05
C SER A 24 -6.64 6.35 -4.96
N PRO A 25 -6.01 7.53 -4.85
CA PRO A 25 -6.34 8.51 -3.81
C PRO A 25 -7.74 9.12 -3.99
N ASP A 26 -8.22 9.22 -5.23
CA ASP A 26 -9.52 9.83 -5.57
C ASP A 26 -10.66 8.80 -5.63
N SER A 27 -10.46 7.61 -5.07
CA SER A 27 -11.49 6.57 -5.05
C SER A 27 -12.66 6.94 -4.13
N ASN A 28 -13.88 6.65 -4.59
CA ASN A 28 -15.09 6.81 -3.81
C ASN A 28 -15.73 5.44 -3.56
N ILE A 29 -15.45 4.91 -2.37
CA ILE A 29 -15.92 3.61 -1.90
C ILE A 29 -17.45 3.53 -1.89
N ALA A 30 -18.15 4.64 -1.60
CA ALA A 30 -19.59 4.65 -1.43
C ALA A 30 -20.35 4.42 -2.74
N ASN A 31 -19.82 4.88 -3.87
CA ASN A 31 -20.43 4.70 -5.19
C ASN A 31 -19.68 3.70 -6.08
N GLY A 32 -18.65 3.04 -5.55
CA GLY A 32 -17.81 2.06 -6.26
C GLY A 32 -16.83 2.68 -7.26
N GLU A 33 -16.67 4.01 -7.29
CA GLU A 33 -15.71 4.67 -8.19
C GLU A 33 -14.29 4.40 -7.72
N LEU A 34 -13.52 3.74 -8.58
CA LEU A 34 -12.15 3.33 -8.26
C LEU A 34 -11.15 4.34 -8.75
N MET A 35 -11.41 5.01 -9.88
CA MET A 35 -10.49 5.96 -10.48
C MET A 35 -11.26 6.90 -11.41
N LYS A 36 -10.87 8.17 -11.42
CA LYS A 36 -11.32 9.15 -12.39
C LYS A 36 -10.13 9.97 -12.88
N VAL A 37 -9.90 9.97 -14.19
CA VAL A 37 -8.81 10.74 -14.81
C VAL A 37 -9.32 11.49 -16.02
N SER A 38 -8.92 12.76 -16.14
CA SER A 38 -9.38 13.62 -17.23
C SER A 38 -8.81 13.20 -18.58
N CYS A 39 -7.54 12.75 -18.60
CA CYS A 39 -6.84 12.33 -19.80
C CYS A 39 -5.91 11.14 -19.46
N LEU A 40 -5.91 10.10 -20.29
CA LEU A 40 -4.99 8.98 -20.14
C LEU A 40 -4.01 8.91 -21.31
N PHE A 41 -2.72 8.81 -20.97
CA PHE A 41 -1.63 8.60 -21.91
C PHE A 41 -1.12 7.17 -21.75
N PRO A 42 -0.94 6.42 -22.85
CA PRO A 42 -0.39 5.08 -22.77
C PRO A 42 1.08 5.18 -22.33
N SER A 43 1.46 4.33 -21.38
CA SER A 43 2.86 4.13 -21.05
C SER A 43 3.57 3.40 -22.20
N PRO A 44 4.83 3.74 -22.50
CA PRO A 44 5.60 2.97 -23.46
C PRO A 44 5.83 1.55 -22.93
N THR A 45 5.76 0.59 -23.84
CA THR A 45 6.19 -0.79 -23.59
C THR A 45 7.69 -0.89 -23.84
N ASN A 46 8.42 -1.59 -22.97
CA ASN A 46 9.85 -1.83 -23.17
C ASN A 46 10.11 -2.94 -24.22
N GLU A 47 11.40 -3.20 -24.50
CA GLU A 47 11.84 -4.22 -25.46
C GLU A 47 11.43 -5.65 -25.05
N GLU A 48 11.09 -5.87 -23.78
CA GLU A 48 10.64 -7.14 -23.21
C GLU A 48 9.10 -7.28 -23.18
N ASN A 49 8.38 -6.40 -23.89
CA ASN A 49 6.91 -6.34 -23.90
C ASN A 49 6.26 -6.03 -22.53
N GLU A 50 7.00 -5.43 -21.61
CA GLU A 50 6.48 -4.99 -20.32
C GLU A 50 6.02 -3.53 -20.37
N THR A 51 4.85 -3.25 -19.80
CA THR A 51 4.30 -1.90 -19.70
C THR A 51 4.30 -1.44 -18.25
N LYS A 52 4.89 -0.27 -17.98
CA LYS A 52 4.80 0.36 -16.65
C LYS A 52 3.42 0.94 -16.45
N GLY A 53 2.64 0.33 -15.56
CA GLY A 53 1.30 0.77 -15.20
C GLY A 53 1.15 1.04 -13.70
N GLY A 54 0.08 1.75 -13.34
CA GLY A 54 -0.38 1.81 -11.96
C GLY A 54 -1.12 0.52 -11.59
N LEU A 55 -1.16 0.22 -10.29
CA LEU A 55 -1.92 -0.91 -9.74
C LEU A 55 -2.94 -0.36 -8.75
N ILE A 56 -4.21 -0.74 -8.94
CA ILE A 56 -5.28 -0.47 -7.97
C ILE A 56 -5.62 -1.79 -7.30
N LEU A 57 -5.44 -1.86 -5.98
CA LEU A 57 -5.78 -3.05 -5.20
C LEU A 57 -7.06 -2.79 -4.41
N LEU A 58 -7.99 -3.74 -4.48
CA LEU A 58 -9.25 -3.69 -3.76
C LEU A 58 -9.25 -4.77 -2.68
N ARG A 59 -9.51 -4.39 -1.43
CA ARG A 59 -9.92 -5.32 -0.39
C ARG A 59 -11.44 -5.37 -0.38
N LEU A 60 -11.99 -6.56 -0.61
CA LEU A 60 -13.43 -6.77 -0.74
C LEU A 60 -13.95 -7.57 0.45
N LYS A 61 -15.11 -7.17 0.98
CA LYS A 61 -15.87 -7.92 1.97
C LYS A 61 -17.05 -8.58 1.28
N LYS A 62 -17.19 -9.91 1.44
CA LYS A 62 -18.32 -10.66 0.90
C LYS A 62 -19.59 -10.35 1.71
N THR A 63 -20.67 -9.98 1.04
CA THR A 63 -21.94 -9.59 1.67
C THR A 63 -23.08 -10.60 1.43
N GLY A 64 -22.88 -11.60 0.57
CA GLY A 64 -23.86 -12.67 0.29
C GLY A 64 -23.26 -13.87 -0.46
N HIS A 65 -24.06 -14.92 -0.69
CA HIS A 65 -23.54 -16.23 -1.18
C HIS A 65 -23.33 -16.35 -2.69
N THR A 66 -23.89 -15.45 -3.50
CA THR A 66 -23.73 -15.42 -4.97
C THR A 66 -23.75 -13.98 -5.43
N GLY A 67 -22.57 -13.38 -5.56
CA GLY A 67 -22.42 -12.00 -6.00
C GLY A 67 -21.65 -11.92 -7.29
N ASP A 68 -22.24 -11.33 -8.33
CA ASP A 68 -21.49 -10.92 -9.51
C ASP A 68 -20.60 -9.73 -9.15
N LEU A 69 -19.38 -9.72 -9.68
CA LEU A 69 -18.46 -8.60 -9.61
C LEU A 69 -18.15 -8.18 -11.05
N LYS A 70 -18.37 -6.91 -11.37
CA LYS A 70 -17.94 -6.35 -12.65
C LYS A 70 -17.18 -5.04 -12.48
N LEU A 71 -16.20 -4.86 -13.34
CA LEU A 71 -15.50 -3.59 -13.53
C LEU A 71 -16.08 -2.92 -14.78
N VAL A 72 -16.48 -1.67 -14.65
CA VAL A 72 -17.05 -0.87 -15.73
C VAL A 72 -16.19 0.35 -15.93
N VAL A 73 -15.67 0.56 -17.12
CA VAL A 73 -14.95 1.77 -17.51
C VAL A 73 -15.79 2.55 -18.50
N ASN A 74 -15.98 3.84 -18.24
CA ASN A 74 -16.59 4.78 -19.17
C ASN A 74 -15.55 5.83 -19.54
N TYR A 75 -15.46 6.21 -20.80
CA TYR A 75 -14.49 7.18 -21.30
C TYR A 75 -14.96 7.83 -22.61
N GLU A 76 -14.31 8.89 -23.03
CA GLU A 76 -14.56 9.58 -24.29
C GLU A 76 -13.36 9.45 -25.22
N MET A 77 -13.61 9.22 -26.52
CA MET A 77 -12.57 9.28 -27.54
C MET A 77 -12.25 10.75 -27.90
N ASN A 78 -11.21 10.93 -28.72
CA ASN A 78 -10.77 12.27 -29.18
C ASN A 78 -11.80 13.03 -30.01
N ASP A 79 -12.77 12.34 -30.60
CA ASP A 79 -13.90 12.90 -31.34
C ASP A 79 -15.11 13.24 -30.43
N GLY A 80 -14.98 13.01 -29.11
CA GLY A 80 -16.04 13.22 -28.12
C GLY A 80 -17.04 12.07 -28.02
N PHE A 81 -16.82 10.95 -28.72
CA PHE A 81 -17.71 9.80 -28.65
C PHE A 81 -17.56 9.06 -27.31
N ALA A 82 -18.67 8.91 -26.60
CA ALA A 82 -18.72 8.18 -25.33
C ALA A 82 -18.64 6.66 -25.55
N CYS A 83 -17.72 6.03 -24.85
CA CYS A 83 -17.45 4.60 -24.88
C CYS A 83 -17.60 3.99 -23.49
N SER A 84 -17.93 2.71 -23.46
CA SER A 84 -17.98 1.93 -22.23
C SER A 84 -17.46 0.52 -22.50
N SER A 85 -16.75 -0.04 -21.52
CA SER A 85 -16.28 -1.43 -21.54
C SER A 85 -16.51 -2.05 -20.17
N GLU A 86 -16.91 -3.32 -20.17
CA GLU A 86 -17.20 -4.08 -18.95
C GLU A 86 -16.37 -5.36 -18.90
N ALA A 87 -15.83 -5.67 -17.72
CA ALA A 87 -15.16 -6.93 -17.43
C ALA A 87 -15.81 -7.62 -16.22
N LYS A 88 -16.23 -8.87 -16.39
CA LYS A 88 -16.77 -9.70 -15.30
C LYS A 88 -15.63 -10.42 -14.58
N VAL A 89 -15.71 -10.49 -13.27
CA VAL A 89 -14.73 -11.16 -12.41
C VAL A 89 -15.39 -12.34 -11.73
N ALA A 90 -14.80 -13.52 -11.90
CA ALA A 90 -15.21 -14.75 -11.24
C ALA A 90 -14.12 -15.22 -10.28
N PHE A 91 -14.51 -15.64 -9.08
CA PHE A 91 -13.62 -16.24 -8.09
C PHE A 91 -13.88 -17.74 -8.07
N GLU A 92 -13.23 -18.49 -8.95
CA GLU A 92 -13.37 -19.94 -9.02
C GLU A 92 -12.44 -20.61 -8.02
N GLY A 93 -13.00 -21.27 -7.00
CA GLY A 93 -12.40 -22.41 -6.28
C GLY A 93 -10.97 -22.27 -5.74
N ALA A 94 -10.41 -21.07 -5.67
CA ALA A 94 -9.02 -20.88 -5.28
C ALA A 94 -8.86 -21.09 -3.77
N GLU A 95 -8.37 -22.27 -3.37
CA GLU A 95 -8.00 -22.55 -1.99
C GLU A 95 -6.69 -21.85 -1.58
N ALA A 96 -5.91 -21.37 -2.55
CA ALA A 96 -4.66 -20.64 -2.37
C ALA A 96 -4.72 -19.24 -3.01
N GLU A 97 -3.82 -18.34 -2.56
CA GLU A 97 -3.65 -17.02 -3.17
C GLU A 97 -3.27 -17.16 -4.66
N TYR A 98 -4.04 -16.53 -5.54
CA TYR A 98 -3.81 -16.50 -6.98
C TYR A 98 -3.23 -15.16 -7.43
N TYR A 99 -2.24 -15.23 -8.31
CA TYR A 99 -1.60 -14.07 -8.94
C TYR A 99 -1.49 -14.32 -10.44
N GLU A 100 -2.03 -13.44 -11.26
CA GLU A 100 -1.98 -13.59 -12.73
C GLU A 100 -0.55 -13.50 -13.28
N ASN A 101 0.29 -12.65 -12.68
CA ASN A 101 1.71 -12.54 -13.01
C ASN A 101 2.54 -12.05 -11.81
N THR A 102 3.87 -12.07 -11.97
CA THR A 102 4.84 -11.67 -10.93
C THR A 102 4.77 -10.18 -10.60
N GLY A 103 4.38 -9.32 -11.54
CA GLY A 103 4.16 -7.89 -11.31
C GLY A 103 3.01 -7.62 -10.34
N ILE A 104 1.89 -8.31 -10.51
CA ILE A 104 0.75 -8.25 -9.58
C ILE A 104 1.13 -8.80 -8.21
N ARG A 105 1.82 -9.95 -8.18
CA ARG A 105 2.34 -10.55 -6.95
C ARG A 105 3.25 -9.60 -6.17
N LYS A 106 4.20 -8.95 -6.87
CA LYS A 106 5.08 -7.92 -6.32
C LYS A 106 4.30 -6.71 -5.79
N GLY A 107 3.32 -6.22 -6.54
CA GLY A 107 2.50 -5.09 -6.12
C GLY A 107 1.71 -5.38 -4.83
N ILE A 108 1.14 -6.58 -4.72
CA ILE A 108 0.43 -7.02 -3.50
C ILE A 108 1.39 -7.15 -2.32
N LEU A 109 2.58 -7.73 -2.53
CA LEU A 109 3.62 -7.85 -1.52
C LEU A 109 4.04 -6.48 -0.97
N LEU A 110 4.30 -5.52 -1.85
CA LEU A 110 4.68 -4.16 -1.46
C LEU A 110 3.55 -3.43 -0.73
N ALA A 111 2.29 -3.62 -1.13
CA ALA A 111 1.16 -3.06 -0.41
C ALA A 111 1.05 -3.61 1.03
N ARG A 112 1.24 -4.91 1.22
CA ARG A 112 1.28 -5.55 2.56
C ARG A 112 2.46 -5.05 3.40
N TYR A 113 3.63 -4.90 2.77
CA TYR A 113 4.80 -4.32 3.41
C TYR A 113 4.51 -2.90 3.92
N VAL A 114 4.02 -2.01 3.06
CA VAL A 114 3.69 -0.62 3.43
C VAL A 114 2.65 -0.58 4.54
N GLU A 115 1.57 -1.37 4.45
CA GLU A 115 0.53 -1.42 5.49
C GLU A 115 1.10 -1.86 6.85
N THR A 116 1.96 -2.88 6.86
CA THR A 116 2.60 -3.35 8.10
C THR A 116 3.54 -2.31 8.68
N MET A 117 4.35 -1.66 7.83
CA MET A 117 5.28 -0.61 8.24
C MET A 117 4.54 0.61 8.80
N GLN A 118 3.44 1.03 8.16
CA GLN A 118 2.57 2.10 8.67
C GLN A 118 1.94 1.72 10.02
N GLY A 119 1.52 0.46 10.17
CA GLY A 119 1.00 -0.09 11.42
C GLY A 119 2.03 -0.01 12.55
N TRP A 120 3.25 -0.50 12.31
CA TRP A 120 4.37 -0.39 13.24
C TRP A 120 4.66 1.06 13.63
N ILE A 121 4.86 1.96 12.66
CA ILE A 121 5.13 3.38 12.92
C ILE A 121 4.03 4.00 13.79
N SER A 122 2.77 3.74 13.46
CA SER A 122 1.62 4.27 14.20
C SER A 122 1.55 3.71 15.62
N SER A 123 1.85 2.42 15.79
CA SER A 123 1.86 1.76 17.09
C SER A 123 2.96 2.30 18.00
N GLU A 124 4.20 2.44 17.49
CA GLU A 124 5.31 2.96 18.27
C GLU A 124 5.12 4.44 18.64
N ARG A 125 4.58 5.24 17.72
CA ARG A 125 4.19 6.65 18.02
C ARG A 125 3.15 6.71 19.13
N ARG A 126 2.12 5.85 19.07
CA ARG A 126 1.09 5.79 20.11
C ARG A 126 1.67 5.33 21.46
N ALA A 127 2.58 4.36 21.45
CA ALA A 127 3.26 3.88 22.66
C ALA A 127 4.16 4.97 23.29
N GLY A 128 4.70 5.89 22.48
CA GLY A 128 5.39 7.09 22.97
C GLY A 128 4.48 8.07 23.71
N GLY A 129 3.16 8.06 23.45
CA GLY A 129 2.18 8.93 24.12
C GLY A 129 2.55 10.42 24.03
N ASP A 130 2.42 11.14 25.15
CA ASP A 130 2.73 12.57 25.30
C ASP A 130 4.14 12.94 24.82
N MET A 131 5.09 12.01 24.88
CA MET A 131 6.45 12.21 24.38
C MET A 131 6.43 12.49 22.87
N TYR A 132 5.62 11.77 22.10
CA TYR A 132 5.51 12.01 20.66
C TYR A 132 4.87 13.36 20.34
N GLU A 133 3.84 13.74 21.10
CA GLU A 133 3.17 15.03 20.89
C GLU A 133 4.08 16.21 21.25
N ARG A 134 4.81 16.11 22.35
CA ARG A 134 5.74 17.16 22.81
C ARG A 134 6.94 17.34 21.88
N TYR A 135 7.45 16.25 21.32
CA TYR A 135 8.67 16.26 20.51
C TYR A 135 8.41 16.19 19.00
N ARG A 136 7.17 16.38 18.54
CA ARG A 136 6.79 16.25 17.12
C ARG A 136 7.70 17.07 16.20
N ASP A 137 8.01 18.32 16.56
CA ASP A 137 8.84 19.21 15.75
C ASP A 137 10.34 18.83 15.75
N ILE A 138 10.80 18.12 16.78
CA ILE A 138 12.15 17.52 16.80
C ILE A 138 12.15 16.26 15.92
N TRP A 139 11.07 15.47 15.98
CA TRP A 139 10.93 14.23 15.23
C TRP A 139 10.68 14.42 13.73
N GLU A 140 10.11 15.55 13.30
CA GLU A 140 9.97 15.89 11.88
C GLU A 140 11.29 16.39 11.26
N ASN A 141 12.27 16.78 12.09
CA ASN A 141 13.54 17.36 11.64
C ASN A 141 14.79 16.50 11.95
N GLU A 142 14.68 15.47 12.80
CA GLU A 142 15.79 14.56 13.13
C GLU A 142 15.46 13.08 12.93
N ALA A 143 16.50 12.28 12.64
CA ALA A 143 16.36 10.85 12.39
C ALA A 143 15.93 10.09 13.67
N VAL A 144 14.64 9.79 13.77
CA VAL A 144 14.06 8.97 14.84
C VAL A 144 14.76 7.61 14.91
N LYS A 145 15.01 7.11 16.14
CA LYS A 145 15.57 5.78 16.36
C LYS A 145 14.65 4.71 15.78
N LEU A 146 15.22 3.80 14.99
CA LEU A 146 14.50 2.69 14.36
C LEU A 146 14.29 1.54 15.36
N VAL A 147 13.46 1.76 16.37
CA VAL A 147 13.18 0.78 17.43
C VAL A 147 11.79 0.18 17.30
N ALA A 148 11.59 -1.00 17.87
CA ALA A 148 10.33 -1.71 17.85
C ALA A 148 10.10 -2.46 19.17
N SER A 149 8.90 -2.32 19.73
CA SER A 149 8.38 -3.16 20.81
C SER A 149 8.43 -4.64 20.45
N GLU A 150 8.42 -5.53 21.44
CA GLU A 150 8.46 -6.99 21.21
C GLU A 150 7.29 -7.49 20.36
N GLU A 151 6.09 -6.91 20.53
CA GLU A 151 4.93 -7.21 19.71
C GLU A 151 5.19 -6.87 18.23
N ASN A 152 5.68 -5.66 17.94
CA ASN A 152 6.00 -5.25 16.58
C ASN A 152 7.19 -6.03 16.01
N ARG A 153 8.17 -6.43 16.82
CA ARG A 153 9.26 -7.32 16.38
C ARG A 153 8.72 -8.67 15.92
N ALA A 154 7.75 -9.24 16.62
CA ALA A 154 7.11 -10.49 16.20
C ALA A 154 6.44 -10.34 14.83
N VAL A 155 5.69 -9.25 14.63
CA VAL A 155 5.05 -8.91 13.34
C VAL A 155 6.08 -8.73 12.23
N LEU A 156 7.14 -7.95 12.47
CA LEU A 156 8.22 -7.70 11.51
C LEU A 156 9.00 -8.96 11.15
N ARG A 157 9.24 -9.88 12.09
CA ARG A 157 9.87 -11.19 11.80
C ARG A 157 8.98 -12.05 10.91
N LEU A 158 7.66 -12.06 11.14
CA LEU A 158 6.72 -12.77 10.28
C LEU A 158 6.70 -12.18 8.87
N LEU A 159 6.65 -10.84 8.76
CA LEU A 159 6.71 -10.14 7.49
C LEU A 159 8.02 -10.43 6.75
N LYS A 160 9.17 -10.38 7.43
CA LYS A 160 10.48 -10.71 6.86
C LYS A 160 10.49 -12.13 6.25
N LYS A 161 9.96 -13.11 6.98
CA LYS A 161 9.86 -14.50 6.48
C LYS A 161 8.98 -14.59 5.24
N HIS A 162 7.84 -13.90 5.25
CA HIS A 162 6.94 -13.87 4.09
C HIS A 162 7.59 -13.17 2.87
N LEU A 163 8.24 -12.02 3.08
CA LEU A 163 8.99 -11.31 2.03
C LEU A 163 10.06 -12.22 1.39
N ALA A 164 10.86 -12.92 2.20
CA ALA A 164 11.90 -13.79 1.68
C ALA A 164 11.34 -14.89 0.76
N ALA A 165 10.26 -15.56 1.18
CA ALA A 165 9.60 -16.58 0.38
C ALA A 165 9.00 -16.02 -0.93
N GLU A 166 8.45 -14.82 -0.89
CA GLU A 166 7.86 -14.16 -2.06
C GLU A 166 8.94 -13.67 -3.06
N ILE A 167 10.08 -13.18 -2.56
CA ILE A 167 11.20 -12.72 -3.39
C ILE A 167 11.77 -13.87 -4.22
N GLU A 168 11.86 -15.08 -3.67
CA GLU A 168 12.29 -16.28 -4.41
C GLU A 168 11.38 -16.57 -5.61
N GLN A 169 10.08 -16.28 -5.48
CA GLN A 169 9.09 -16.51 -6.53
C GLN A 169 9.05 -15.37 -7.56
N ILE A 170 9.19 -14.12 -7.10
CA ILE A 170 9.18 -12.92 -7.95
C ILE A 170 10.49 -12.78 -8.74
N LYS A 171 11.60 -13.27 -8.19
CA LYS A 171 12.96 -13.20 -8.77
C LYS A 171 13.45 -11.77 -9.04
N ASP A 172 13.00 -10.82 -8.22
CA ASP A 172 13.44 -9.42 -8.29
C ASP A 172 14.38 -9.10 -7.12
N PRO A 173 15.70 -8.96 -7.36
CA PRO A 173 16.66 -8.71 -6.30
C PRO A 173 16.54 -7.31 -5.68
N SER A 174 15.83 -6.36 -6.31
CA SER A 174 15.63 -5.02 -5.75
C SER A 174 14.81 -5.05 -4.45
N LEU A 175 13.96 -6.07 -4.28
CA LEU A 175 13.12 -6.30 -3.10
C LEU A 175 13.90 -6.67 -1.83
N ASN A 176 15.21 -6.98 -1.96
CA ASN A 176 16.04 -7.25 -0.79
C ASN A 176 16.21 -6.00 0.10
N ARG A 177 16.03 -4.79 -0.46
CA ARG A 177 16.13 -3.54 0.29
C ARG A 177 15.11 -3.48 1.43
N GLU A 178 13.90 -3.99 1.20
CA GLU A 178 12.81 -4.05 2.18
C GLU A 178 13.17 -4.99 3.34
N ILE A 179 13.79 -6.14 3.05
CA ILE A 179 14.31 -7.06 4.08
C ILE A 179 15.42 -6.38 4.88
N THR A 180 16.39 -5.74 4.22
CA THR A 180 17.50 -5.05 4.89
C THR A 180 16.99 -3.95 5.83
N LEU A 181 15.94 -3.23 5.46
CA LEU A 181 15.35 -2.22 6.34
C LEU A 181 14.69 -2.87 7.58
N ILE A 182 13.97 -3.97 7.41
CA ILE A 182 13.38 -4.71 8.52
C ILE A 182 14.46 -5.24 9.46
N GLU A 183 15.54 -5.79 8.91
CA GLU A 183 16.71 -6.25 9.69
C GLU A 183 17.30 -5.12 10.53
N LYS A 184 17.50 -3.94 9.94
CA LYS A 184 17.99 -2.76 10.67
C LYS A 184 17.10 -2.37 11.86
N ILE A 185 15.79 -2.50 11.72
CA ILE A 185 14.83 -2.24 12.82
C ILE A 185 14.91 -3.34 13.89
N LEU A 186 15.04 -4.60 13.48
CA LEU A 186 15.14 -5.75 14.39
C LEU A 186 16.47 -5.81 15.14
N ASP A 187 17.56 -5.34 14.53
CA ASP A 187 18.90 -5.32 15.13
C ASP A 187 19.07 -4.15 16.11
N SER A 188 18.32 -3.07 15.91
CA SER A 188 18.20 -2.00 16.90
C SER A 188 17.55 -2.57 18.16
N SER A 189 17.99 -2.18 19.36
CA SER A 189 17.41 -2.64 20.63
C SER A 189 16.46 -1.59 21.23
N GLY A 190 15.50 -2.05 22.05
CA GLY A 190 14.59 -1.18 22.80
C GLY A 190 13.29 -0.79 22.09
N TYR A 191 12.58 0.16 22.69
CA TYR A 191 11.33 0.77 22.19
C TYR A 191 11.34 2.28 22.45
N ILE A 192 10.51 3.04 21.73
CA ILE A 192 10.56 4.51 21.70
C ILE A 192 10.52 5.14 23.09
N ALA A 193 9.62 4.68 23.96
CA ALA A 193 9.44 5.27 25.29
C ALA A 193 10.65 5.07 26.25
N GLN A 194 11.61 4.19 25.94
CA GLN A 194 12.84 4.06 26.75
C GLN A 194 13.80 5.23 26.56
N HIS A 195 13.69 5.96 25.44
CA HIS A 195 14.60 7.06 25.12
C HIS A 195 14.14 8.41 25.69
N LYS A 196 13.07 8.45 26.50
CA LYS A 196 12.45 9.69 27.00
C LYS A 196 13.46 10.68 27.59
N ALA A 197 14.36 10.23 28.46
CA ALA A 197 15.36 11.08 29.10
C ALA A 197 16.36 11.72 28.10
N GLU A 198 16.66 11.05 26.98
CA GLU A 198 17.53 11.59 25.93
C GLU A 198 16.84 12.72 25.16
N TYR A 199 15.53 12.57 24.90
CA TYR A 199 14.73 13.59 24.23
C TYR A 199 14.43 14.81 25.11
N ASP A 200 14.14 14.59 26.40
CA ASP A 200 13.95 15.67 27.38
C ASP A 200 15.22 16.55 27.45
N LYS A 201 16.41 15.95 27.35
CA LYS A 201 17.69 16.67 27.30
C LYS A 201 17.86 17.47 26.01
N ALA A 202 17.57 16.87 24.85
CA ALA A 202 17.71 17.55 23.55
C ALA A 202 16.80 18.79 23.41
N GLU A 203 15.59 18.74 23.96
CA GLU A 203 14.69 19.91 24.01
C GLU A 203 15.22 21.00 24.93
N SER A 204 15.73 20.64 26.11
CA SER A 204 16.37 21.60 27.01
C SER A 204 17.57 22.30 26.37
N ASP A 205 18.38 21.58 25.60
CA ASP A 205 19.53 22.15 24.89
C ASP A 205 19.07 23.11 23.77
N ARG A 206 17.97 22.81 23.06
CA ARG A 206 17.39 23.69 22.03
C ARG A 206 16.70 24.93 22.59
N ALA A 207 16.13 24.85 23.79
CA ALA A 207 15.49 25.98 24.47
C ALA A 207 16.49 26.99 25.05
N ASN A 208 17.74 26.59 25.26
CA ASN A 208 18.82 27.43 25.79
C ASN A 208 19.72 28.04 24.70
N MET A 209 19.39 27.85 23.42
CA MET A 209 20.14 28.33 22.25
C MET A 209 19.36 29.43 21.52
#